data_AF-A0A853IJF3-F1
#
_entry.id   AF-A0A853IJF3-F1
#
_cell.length_a   1.000
_cell.length_b   1.000
_cell.length_c   1.000
_cell.angle_alpha   90.00
_cell.angle_beta   90.00
_cell.angle_gamma   90.00
#
_symmetry.space_group_name_H-M   'P 1'
#
loop_
_entity.id
_entity.type
_entity.pdbx_description
1 polymer ?
#
loop_
_entity_poly.entity_id
_entity_poly.type
_entity_poly.pdbx_seq_one_letter_code
_entity_poly.pdbx_strand_id
1 'polypeptide(L)' 'MSKNIKKKLLIIIAVLAGMAILFWLTATGIIYALHDFDPNALQIDACLDAGGAWDYEGSTCKY' A
#
# COMPACT_ATOMS: atom_id res chain seq x y z
N MET A 1 -20.38 -30.45 2.99
CA MET A 1 -19.69 -29.49 3.89
C MET A 1 -20.72 -28.82 4.82
N SER A 2 -20.57 -28.96 6.14
CA SER A 2 -21.54 -28.46 7.13
C SER A 2 -21.68 -26.93 7.07
N LYS A 3 -22.91 -26.40 7.25
CA LYS A 3 -23.19 -24.94 7.25
C LYS A 3 -22.31 -24.19 8.25
N ASN A 4 -21.97 -24.83 9.38
CA ASN A 4 -21.09 -24.27 10.40
C ASN A 4 -19.65 -24.06 9.90
N ILE A 5 -19.15 -24.96 9.05
CA ILE A 5 -17.79 -24.87 8.49
C ILE A 5 -17.73 -23.74 7.47
N LYS A 6 -18.75 -23.60 6.61
CA LYS A 6 -18.82 -22.49 5.64
C LYS A 6 -18.84 -21.12 6.33
N LYS A 7 -19.60 -20.97 7.42
CA LYS A 7 -19.65 -19.72 8.19
C LYS A 7 -18.30 -19.37 8.81
N LYS A 8 -17.61 -20.34 9.43
CA LYS A 8 -16.26 -20.14 10.00
C LYS A 8 -15.25 -19.75 8.92
N LEU A 9 -15.30 -20.40 7.77
CA LEU A 9 -14.41 -20.08 6.64
C LEU A 9 -14.61 -18.65 6.13
N LEU A 10 -15.86 -18.20 5.96
CA LEU A 10 -16.17 -16.83 5.55
C LEU A 10 -15.63 -15.78 6.54
N ILE A 11 -15.74 -16.05 7.84
CA ILE A 11 -15.20 -15.16 8.87
C ILE A 11 -13.67 -15.07 8.75
N ILE A 12 -12.99 -16.21 8.59
CA ILE A 12 -11.52 -16.24 8.43
C ILE A 12 -11.10 -15.45 7.19
N ILE A 13 -11.78 -15.65 6.06
CA ILE A 13 -11.49 -14.90 4.82
C ILE A 13 -11.71 -13.40 5.03
N ALA A 14 -12.81 -13.00 5.68
CA ALA A 14 -13.10 -11.60 5.96
C ALA A 14 -12.04 -10.97 6.88
N VAL A 15 -11.59 -11.69 7.91
CA VAL A 15 -10.53 -11.23 8.82
C VAL A 15 -9.21 -11.07 8.06
N LEU A 16 -8.82 -12.06 7.25
CA LEU A 16 -7.59 -11.99 6.46
C LEU A 16 -7.63 -10.84 5.44
N ALA A 17 -8.76 -10.65 4.76
CA ALA A 17 -8.95 -9.53 3.85
C ALA A 17 -8.87 -8.18 4.59
N GLY A 18 -9.50 -8.06 5.76
CA GLY A 18 -9.42 -6.86 6.59
C GLY A 18 -7.99 -6.56 7.04
N MET A 19 -7.24 -7.58 7.47
CA MET A 19 -5.84 -7.44 7.85
C MET A 19 -4.97 -7.01 6.66
N ALA A 20 -5.18 -7.57 5.48
CA ALA A 20 -4.45 -7.18 4.27
C ALA A 20 -4.70 -5.70 3.91
N ILE A 21 -5.95 -5.24 3.99
CA ILE A 21 -6.30 -3.83 3.74
C ILE A 21 -5.66 -2.91 4.78
N LEU A 22 -5.73 -3.26 6.07
CA LEU A 22 -5.10 -2.48 7.14
C LEU A 22 -3.58 -2.40 6.96
N PHE A 23 -2.93 -3.51 6.62
CA PHE A 23 -1.50 -3.55 6.34
C PHE A 23 -1.15 -2.62 5.17
N TRP A 24 -1.91 -2.69 4.08
CA TRP A 24 -1.68 -1.86 2.91
C TRP A 24 -1.83 -0.37 3.22
N LEU A 25 -2.90 0.03 3.93
CA LEU A 25 -3.10 1.41 4.39
C LEU A 25 -1.99 1.90 5.31
N THR A 26 -1.49 1.03 6.20
CA THR A 26 -0.41 1.40 7.12
C THR A 26 0.89 1.61 6.35
N ALA A 27 1.22 0.73 5.41
CA ALA A 27 2.41 0.85 4.58
C ALA A 27 2.38 2.13 3.71
N THR A 28 1.27 2.37 2.99
CA THR A 28 1.14 3.58 2.17
C THR A 28 1.14 4.85 3.02
N GLY A 29 0.52 4.82 4.21
CA GLY A 29 0.56 5.93 5.16
C GLY A 29 1.95 6.24 5.68
N ILE A 30 2.79 5.22 5.93
CA ILE A 30 4.19 5.42 6.33
C ILE A 30 4.98 6.08 5.19
N ILE A 31 4.87 5.56 3.95
CA ILE A 31 5.55 6.15 2.78
C ILE A 31 5.11 7.60 2.58
N TYR A 32 3.80 7.87 2.71
CA TYR A 32 3.25 9.21 2.62
C TYR A 32 3.86 10.16 3.68
N ALA A 33 4.01 9.69 4.92
CA ALA A 33 4.65 10.47 5.98
C ALA A 33 6.16 10.67 5.78
N LEU A 34 6.86 9.71 5.17
CA LEU A 34 8.30 9.80 4.88
C LEU A 34 8.62 10.78 3.74
N HIS A 35 7.68 11.01 2.83
CA HIS A 35 7.81 11.95 1.72
C HIS A 35 7.01 13.24 1.97
N ASP A 36 7.02 13.76 3.20
CA ASP A 36 6.42 15.06 3.56
C ASP A 36 4.94 15.23 3.13
N PHE A 37 4.17 14.16 3.18
CA PHE A 37 2.76 14.14 2.76
C PHE A 37 2.54 14.53 1.29
N ASP A 38 3.53 14.26 0.43
CA ASP A 38 3.42 14.46 -1.02
C ASP A 38 2.43 13.46 -1.63
N PRO A 39 1.44 13.90 -2.43
CA PRO A 39 0.45 13.00 -3.04
C PRO A 39 1.07 11.93 -3.95
N ASN A 40 2.28 12.18 -4.45
CA ASN A 40 3.05 11.28 -5.30
C ASN A 40 4.05 10.43 -4.51
N ALA A 41 4.00 10.40 -3.17
CA ALA A 41 4.94 9.70 -2.29
C ALA A 41 5.26 8.26 -2.75
N LEU A 42 4.26 7.48 -3.16
CA LEU A 42 4.48 6.12 -3.69
C LEU A 42 5.29 6.09 -4.99
N GLN A 43 5.11 7.07 -5.86
CA GLN A 43 5.85 7.18 -7.12
C GLN A 43 7.27 7.70 -6.89
N ILE A 44 7.43 8.59 -5.90
CA ILE A 44 8.74 9.07 -5.43
C ILE A 44 9.55 7.90 -4.89
N ASP A 45 8.99 7.15 -3.94
CA ASP A 45 9.61 5.97 -3.33
C ASP A 45 10.03 4.95 -4.41
N ALA A 46 9.11 4.60 -5.32
CA ALA A 46 9.39 3.68 -6.42
C ALA A 46 10.46 4.20 -7.40
N CYS A 47 10.50 5.51 -7.65
CA CYS A 47 11.52 6.12 -8.50
C CYS A 47 12.91 6.04 -7.87
N LEU A 48 13.01 6.35 -6.58
CA LEU A 48 14.25 6.32 -5.82
C LEU A 48 14.76 4.88 -5.65
N ASP A 49 13.86 3.92 -5.39
CA ASP A 49 14.19 2.49 -5.30
C ASP A 49 14.70 1.91 -6.63
N ALA A 50 14.21 2.42 -7.76
CA ALA A 50 14.70 2.06 -9.09
C ALA A 50 16.05 2.72 -9.44
N GLY A 51 16.58 3.59 -8.58
CA GLY A 51 17.82 4.34 -8.81
C GLY A 51 17.65 5.61 -9.66
N GLY A 52 16.40 6.03 -9.90
CA GLY A 52 16.09 7.27 -10.60
C GLY A 52 16.13 8.50 -9.68
N ALA A 53 15.96 9.67 -10.28
CA ALA A 53 15.82 10.95 -9.60
C ALA A 53 14.41 11.51 -9.82
N TRP A 54 13.70 11.79 -8.73
CA TRP A 54 12.36 12.36 -8.81
C TRP A 54 12.39 13.85 -9.13
N ASP A 55 11.62 14.28 -10.14
CA ASP A 55 11.37 15.68 -10.47
C ASP A 55 10.04 16.14 -9.85
N TYR A 56 10.14 16.97 -8.80
CA TYR A 56 8.99 17.51 -8.09
C TYR A 56 8.19 18.53 -8.92
N GLU A 57 8.80 19.24 -9.87
CA GLU A 57 8.09 20.20 -10.72
C GLU A 57 7.27 19.48 -11.80
N GLY A 58 7.88 18.47 -12.43
CA GLY A 58 7.22 17.68 -13.46
C GLY A 58 6.35 16.54 -12.94
N SER A 59 6.47 16.18 -11.65
CA SER A 59 5.90 14.94 -11.07
C SER A 59 6.27 13.70 -11.89
N THR A 60 7.54 13.60 -12.31
CA THR A 60 8.05 12.50 -13.14
C THR A 60 9.35 11.96 -12.61
N CYS A 61 9.58 10.66 -12.82
CA CYS A 61 10.85 10.03 -12.52
C CYS A 61 11.82 10.21 -13.70
N LYS A 62 13.01 10.76 -13.44
CA LYS A 62 14.11 10.88 -14.41
C LYS A 62 15.10 9.74 -14.17
N TYR A 63 15.52 9.08 -15.24
CA TYR A 63 16.51 8.00 -15.23
C TYR A 63 17.84 8.47 -15.83
#